data_AF-A0A1I9G9U6-F1
#
_entry.id   AF-A0A1I9G9U6-F1
#
_cell.length_a   1.000
_cell.length_b   1.000
_cell.length_c   1.000
_cell.angle_alpha   90.00
_cell.angle_beta   90.00
_cell.angle_gamma   90.00
#
_symmetry.space_group_name_H-M   'P 1'
#
loop_
_entity.id
_entity.type
_entity.pdbx_description
1 polymer ?
#
loop_
_entity_poly.entity_id
_entity_poly.type
_entity_poly.pdbx_seq_one_letter_code
_entity_poly.pdbx_strand_id
1 'polypeptide(L)'
;MLGPYKEERVKLEVEILQPDSSSLKYALDQLRDLGFKATYGRWLIDGYPKVVLFDIVSAAWKLDQWKQELWDSCKIGIPYHDSESNDAVVLGFMVAIFIQKVDFSSFFLTNEN
;
A
#
# COMPACT_ATOMS: atom_id res chain seq x y z
N MET A 1 -6.57 8.73 -0.23
CA MET A 1 -6.22 8.09 -1.52
C MET A 1 -5.07 7.13 -1.29
N LEU A 2 -4.95 6.11 -2.15
CA LEU A 2 -3.90 5.10 -2.10
C LEU A 2 -3.16 5.13 -3.45
N GLY A 3 -1.84 5.04 -3.46
CA GLY A 3 -1.08 5.09 -4.72
C GLY A 3 0.37 4.67 -4.60
N PRO A 4 1.11 4.56 -5.71
CA PRO A 4 2.53 4.22 -5.68
C PRO A 4 3.36 5.42 -5.19
N TYR A 5 4.42 5.13 -4.44
CA TYR A 5 5.41 6.11 -4.02
C TYR A 5 6.38 6.39 -5.18
N LYS A 6 6.48 7.66 -5.57
CA LYS A 6 7.47 8.14 -6.55
C LYS A 6 8.22 9.32 -5.93
N GLU A 7 9.47 9.07 -5.51
CA GLU A 7 10.33 9.98 -4.75
C GLU A 7 10.31 11.43 -5.28
N GLU A 8 10.47 11.60 -6.59
CA GLU A 8 10.54 12.92 -7.24
C GLU A 8 9.24 13.72 -7.09
N ARG A 9 8.08 13.05 -7.15
CA ARG A 9 6.77 13.70 -7.02
C ARG A 9 6.40 13.94 -5.56
N VAL A 10 6.69 12.97 -4.69
CA VAL A 10 6.37 13.06 -3.25
C VAL A 10 7.03 14.27 -2.62
N LYS A 11 8.31 14.54 -2.94
CA LYS A 11 9.05 15.69 -2.41
C LYS A 11 8.41 17.06 -2.72
N LEU A 12 7.66 17.14 -3.82
CA LEU A 12 7.09 18.39 -4.32
C LEU A 12 5.61 18.51 -3.97
N GLU A 13 4.89 17.40 -3.97
CA GLU A 13 3.43 17.39 -3.92
C GLU A 13 2.88 16.91 -2.56
N VAL A 14 3.67 16.27 -1.70
CA VAL A 14 3.14 15.61 -0.50
C VAL A 14 3.83 16.09 0.76
N GLU A 15 3.03 16.56 1.71
CA GLU A 15 3.49 16.76 3.08
C GLU A 15 3.45 15.42 3.83
N ILE A 16 4.63 14.91 4.20
CA ILE A 16 4.77 13.65 4.94
C ILE A 16 4.41 13.89 6.41
N LEU A 17 3.51 13.06 6.95
CA LEU A 17 2.96 13.21 8.29
C LEU A 17 2.98 11.88 9.04
N GLN A 18 2.79 11.95 10.36
CA GLN A 18 2.50 10.77 11.17
C GLN A 18 1.00 10.40 11.03
N PRO A 19 0.66 9.10 11.06
CA PRO A 19 -0.72 8.65 10.97
C PRO A 19 -1.54 9.20 12.14
N ASP A 20 -2.72 9.73 11.84
CA ASP A 20 -3.59 10.42 12.80
C ASP A 20 -4.69 9.52 13.39
N SER A 21 -4.72 8.24 13.03
CA SER A 21 -5.59 7.24 13.63
C SER A 21 -4.82 5.99 14.05
N SER A 22 -5.26 5.35 15.14
CA SER A 22 -4.65 4.12 15.64
C SER A 22 -4.71 2.99 14.62
N SER A 23 -5.83 2.83 13.89
CA SER A 23 -5.98 1.81 12.84
C SER A 23 -5.00 2.02 11.69
N LEU A 24 -4.79 3.28 11.28
CA LEU A 24 -3.84 3.61 10.21
C LEU A 24 -2.40 3.36 10.66
N LYS A 25 -2.06 3.78 11.88
CA LYS A 25 -0.75 3.52 12.47
C LYS A 25 -0.47 2.02 12.55
N TYR A 26 -1.41 1.24 13.07
CA TYR A 26 -1.30 -0.21 13.14
C TYR A 26 -1.06 -0.82 11.75
N ALA A 27 -1.85 -0.43 10.75
CA ALA A 27 -1.68 -0.97 9.40
C ALA A 27 -0.30 -0.65 8.79
N LEU A 28 0.20 0.58 8.97
CA LEU A 28 1.53 0.97 8.49
C LEU A 28 2.65 0.24 9.23
N ASP A 29 2.51 0.05 10.55
CA ASP A 29 3.46 -0.72 11.35
C ASP A 29 3.48 -2.19 10.90
N GLN A 30 2.32 -2.80 10.67
CA GLN A 30 2.21 -4.17 10.15
C GLN A 30 2.81 -4.34 8.75
N LEU A 31 2.63 -3.36 7.86
CA LEU A 31 3.32 -3.38 6.57
C LEU A 31 4.84 -3.34 6.74
N ARG A 32 5.34 -2.47 7.63
CA ARG A 32 6.77 -2.38 7.94
C ARG A 32 7.33 -3.68 8.50
N ASP A 33 6.59 -4.36 9.38
CA ASP A 33 6.99 -5.65 9.95
C ASP A 33 7.06 -6.77 8.90
N LEU A 34 6.23 -6.68 7.85
CA LEU A 34 6.29 -7.56 6.68
C LEU A 34 7.43 -7.21 5.70
N GLY A 35 8.18 -6.13 5.96
CA GLY A 35 9.25 -5.63 5.10
C GLY A 35 8.78 -4.67 4.00
N PHE A 36 7.52 -4.24 4.02
CA PHE A 36 6.93 -3.32 3.04
C PHE A 36 7.01 -1.88 3.52
N LYS A 37 7.36 -0.96 2.62
CA LYS A 37 7.44 0.47 2.90
C LYS A 37 6.21 1.19 2.37
N ALA A 38 5.57 1.97 3.24
CA ALA A 38 4.49 2.86 2.88
C ALA A 38 4.60 4.17 3.67
N THR A 39 4.28 5.28 3.03
CA THR A 39 4.38 6.63 3.59
C THR A 39 3.00 7.25 3.69
N TYR A 40 2.68 7.82 4.85
CA TYR A 40 1.46 8.59 5.06
C TYR A 40 1.74 10.09 4.93
N GLY A 41 0.77 10.82 4.41
CA GLY A 41 0.87 12.26 4.28
C GLY A 41 -0.41 12.89 3.77
N ARG A 42 -0.29 14.13 3.30
CA ARG A 42 -1.36 14.87 2.64
C ARG A 42 -0.89 15.46 1.32
N TRP A 43 -1.76 15.36 0.31
CA TRP A 43 -1.48 15.91 -1.01
C TRP A 43 -1.72 17.42 -1.00
N LEU A 44 -0.71 18.18 -1.45
CA LEU A 44 -0.68 19.64 -1.50
C LEU A 44 -1.48 20.18 -2.70
N ILE A 45 -2.76 19.83 -2.71
CA ILE A 45 -3.77 20.33 -3.65
C ILE A 45 -4.97 20.89 -2.88
N ASP A 46 -5.87 21.56 -3.59
CA ASP A 46 -7.14 21.99 -3.03
C ASP A 46 -7.92 20.79 -2.45
N GLY A 47 -8.37 20.94 -1.20
CA GLY A 47 -9.01 19.86 -0.43
C GLY A 47 -8.06 19.08 0.49
N TYR A 48 -6.74 19.22 0.34
CA TYR A 48 -5.71 18.69 1.24
C TYR A 48 -5.94 17.22 1.67
N PRO A 49 -6.18 16.29 0.72
CA PRO A 49 -6.62 14.94 1.04
C PRO A 49 -5.50 14.10 1.65
N LYS A 50 -5.89 13.18 2.55
CA LYS A 50 -4.99 12.16 3.12
C LYS A 50 -4.54 11.16 2.05
N VAL A 51 -3.26 10.82 2.04
CA VAL A 51 -2.68 9.85 1.12
C VAL A 51 -1.84 8.79 1.85
N VAL A 52 -1.86 7.57 1.33
CA VAL A 52 -0.88 6.52 1.66
C VAL A 52 -0.21 6.10 0.37
N LEU A 53 1.12 6.19 0.34
CA LEU A 53 1.93 5.93 -0.84
C LEU A 53 2.85 4.75 -0.61
N PHE A 54 2.74 3.73 -1.48
CA PHE A 54 3.42 2.44 -1.34
C PHE A 54 4.70 2.40 -2.18
N ASP A 55 5.83 2.14 -1.55
CA ASP A 55 7.08 1.87 -2.25
C ASP A 55 7.06 0.43 -2.79
N ILE A 56 6.64 0.29 -4.04
CA ILE A 56 6.53 -1.01 -4.72
C ILE A 56 7.87 -1.74 -4.83
N VAL A 57 9.01 -1.02 -4.83
CA VAL A 57 10.34 -1.64 -4.89
C VAL A 57 10.61 -2.45 -3.62
N SER A 58 10.10 -2.00 -2.47
CA SER A 58 10.20 -2.74 -1.19
C SER A 58 9.53 -4.12 -1.22
N ALA A 59 8.58 -4.33 -2.13
CA ALA A 59 7.82 -5.57 -2.27
C ALA A 59 8.15 -6.34 -3.57
N ALA A 60 9.12 -5.89 -4.37
CA ALA A 60 9.44 -6.51 -5.65
C ALA A 60 9.80 -8.01 -5.54
N TRP A 61 10.38 -8.43 -4.42
CA TRP A 61 10.73 -9.83 -4.13
C TRP A 61 9.51 -10.76 -3.99
N LYS A 62 8.30 -10.21 -3.85
CA LYS A 62 7.04 -10.97 -3.81
C LYS A 62 6.39 -11.17 -5.18
N LEU A 63 6.88 -10.52 -6.23
CA LEU A 63 6.21 -10.44 -7.53
C LEU A 63 5.83 -11.83 -8.08
N ASP A 64 6.76 -12.79 -8.11
CA ASP A 64 6.51 -14.12 -8.68
C ASP A 64 5.44 -14.88 -7.88
N GLN A 65 5.49 -14.78 -6.55
CA GLN A 65 4.48 -15.37 -5.67
C GLN A 65 3.10 -14.77 -5.95
N TRP A 66 3.02 -13.45 -6.08
CA TRP A 66 1.74 -12.75 -6.31
C TRP A 66 1.19 -12.94 -7.71
N LYS A 67 2.04 -13.10 -8.73
CA LYS A 67 1.61 -13.53 -10.07
C LYS A 67 1.00 -14.93 -10.02
N GLN A 68 1.62 -15.85 -9.30
CA GLN A 68 1.10 -17.20 -9.12
C GLN A 68 -0.26 -17.16 -8.40
N GLU A 69 -0.37 -16.38 -7.32
CA GLU A 69 -1.62 -16.24 -6.56
C GLU A 69 -2.75 -15.62 -7.41
N LEU A 70 -2.44 -14.65 -8.27
CA LEU A 70 -3.39 -14.07 -9.21
C LEU A 70 -3.88 -15.11 -10.23
N TRP A 71 -2.97 -15.90 -10.79
CA TRP A 71 -3.33 -17.00 -11.69
C TRP A 71 -4.20 -18.05 -11.00
N ASP A 72 -3.84 -18.45 -9.79
CA ASP A 72 -4.57 -19.45 -9.03
C ASP A 72 -5.99 -18.98 -8.68
N SER A 73 -6.13 -17.70 -8.33
CA SER A 73 -7.40 -17.09 -7.92
C SER A 73 -8.35 -16.82 -9.09
N CYS A 74 -7.86 -16.22 -10.18
CA CYS A 74 -8.72 -15.74 -11.26
C CYS A 74 -8.24 -16.05 -12.68
N LYS A 75 -7.17 -16.84 -12.83
CA LYS A 75 -6.62 -17.27 -14.13
C LYS A 75 -6.16 -16.09 -15.00
N ILE A 76 -5.70 -15.02 -14.37
CA ILE A 76 -5.09 -13.86 -15.04
C ILE A 76 -3.57 -14.03 -15.00
N GLY A 77 -2.96 -14.17 -16.17
CA GLY A 77 -1.51 -14.27 -16.34
C GLY A 77 -0.88 -12.92 -16.67
N ILE A 78 0.30 -12.64 -16.12
CA ILE A 78 1.04 -11.39 -16.35
C ILE A 78 2.37 -11.68 -17.04
N PRO A 79 2.59 -11.18 -18.28
CA PRO A 79 3.84 -11.37 -18.99
C PRO A 79 5.06 -10.94 -18.17
N TYR A 80 6.19 -11.65 -18.32
CA TYR A 80 7.39 -11.34 -17.54
C TYR A 80 7.96 -9.96 -17.85
N HIS A 81 8.02 -9.59 -19.14
CA HIS A 81 8.63 -8.36 -19.62
C HIS A 81 7.74 -7.11 -19.55
N ASP A 82 6.51 -7.23 -19.04
CA ASP A 82 5.60 -6.10 -18.87
C ASP A 82 5.79 -5.49 -17.47
N SER A 83 6.66 -4.47 -17.40
CA SER A 83 6.96 -3.78 -16.14
C SER A 83 5.76 -3.03 -15.56
N GLU A 84 4.87 -2.48 -16.40
CA GLU A 84 3.71 -1.73 -15.92
C GLU A 84 2.72 -2.66 -15.23
N SER A 85 2.43 -3.80 -15.85
CA SER A 85 1.58 -4.83 -15.23
C SER A 85 2.23 -5.44 -13.98
N ASN A 86 3.55 -5.61 -13.97
CA ASN A 86 4.27 -6.07 -12.77
C ASN A 86 4.12 -5.09 -11.60
N ASP A 87 4.33 -3.80 -11.85
CA ASP A 87 4.18 -2.74 -10.86
C ASP A 87 2.72 -2.66 -10.35
N ALA A 88 1.75 -2.83 -11.24
CA ALA A 88 0.32 -2.85 -10.91
C ALA A 88 -0.04 -4.03 -10.00
N VAL A 89 0.52 -5.23 -10.24
CA VAL A 89 0.34 -6.39 -9.34
C VAL A 89 0.89 -6.08 -7.96
N VAL A 90 2.15 -5.63 -7.88
CA VAL A 90 2.81 -5.34 -6.59
C VAL A 90 2.02 -4.29 -5.81
N LEU A 91 1.64 -3.20 -6.46
CA LEU A 91 0.81 -2.16 -5.84
C LEU A 91 -0.53 -2.72 -5.36
N GLY A 92 -1.22 -3.51 -6.20
CA GLY A 92 -2.52 -4.10 -5.88
C GLY A 92 -2.48 -4.97 -4.64
N PHE A 93 -1.47 -5.84 -4.52
CA PHE A 93 -1.29 -6.69 -3.34
C PHE A 93 -0.94 -5.88 -2.09
N MET A 94 -0.04 -4.90 -2.18
CA MET A 94 0.27 -4.02 -1.04
C MET A 94 -0.96 -3.26 -0.55
N VAL A 95 -1.78 -2.74 -1.47
CA VAL A 95 -3.05 -2.07 -1.16
C VAL A 95 -4.05 -3.03 -0.51
N ALA A 96 -4.20 -4.25 -1.04
CA ALA A 96 -5.10 -5.26 -0.47
C ALA A 96 -4.69 -5.64 0.97
N ILE A 97 -3.40 -5.87 1.20
CA ILE A 97 -2.85 -6.16 2.54
C ILE A 97 -3.10 -4.98 3.47
N PHE A 98 -2.84 -3.75 3.02
CA PHE A 98 -3.09 -2.55 3.82
C PHE A 98 -4.55 -2.44 4.25
N ILE A 99 -5.51 -2.60 3.32
CA ILE A 99 -6.95 -2.54 3.61
C ILE A 99 -7.32 -3.62 4.63
N GLN A 100 -6.83 -4.85 4.46
CA GLN A 100 -7.05 -5.93 5.42
C GLN A 100 -6.56 -5.56 6.83
N LYS A 101 -5.39 -4.94 6.96
CA LYS A 101 -4.84 -4.55 8.28
C LYS A 101 -5.60 -3.39 8.92
N VAL A 102 -6.05 -2.42 8.13
CA VAL A 102 -6.90 -1.30 8.61
C VAL A 102 -8.23 -1.83 9.14
N ASP A 103 -8.88 -2.72 8.38
CA ASP A 103 -10.17 -3.31 8.76
C ASP A 103 -10.05 -4.17 10.02
N PHE A 104 -9.04 -5.06 10.06
CA PHE A 104 -8.74 -5.88 11.23
C PHE A 104 -8.56 -5.02 12.48
N SER A 105 -7.71 -3.98 12.45
CA SER A 105 -7.52 -3.11 13.60
C SER A 105 -8.81 -2.40 14.03
N SER A 106 -9.64 -1.99 13.07
CA SER A 106 -10.88 -1.29 13.37
C SER A 106 -11.86 -2.19 14.12
N PHE A 107 -11.95 -3.47 13.74
CA PHE A 107 -12.76 -4.47 14.44
C PHE A 107 -12.34 -4.68 15.90
N PHE A 108 -11.05 -4.79 16.20
CA PHE A 108 -10.60 -4.97 17.59
C PHE A 108 -10.84 -3.72 18.45
N LEU A 109 -10.58 -2.53 17.90
CA LEU A 109 -10.75 -1.27 18.64
C LEU A 109 -12.23 -0.95 18.93
N THR A 110 -13.17 -1.46 18.13
CA THR A 110 -14.62 -1.29 18.40
C THR A 110 -15.17 -2.28 19.42
N ASN A 111 -14.53 -3.44 19.61
CA ASN A 111 -15.02 -4.49 20.50
C ASN A 111 -14.43 -4.44 21.93
N GLU A 112 -13.54 -3.48 22.21
CA GLU A 112 -13.00 -3.23 23.56
C GLU A 112 -13.66 -2.04 24.29
N ASN A 113 -14.74 -1.47 23.73
CA ASN A 113 -15.58 -0.45 24.39
C ASN A 113 -17.01 -0.97 24.61
#